data_AF-A0A3M3JEZ8-F1
#
_entry.id   AF-A0A3M3JEZ8-F1
#
_cell.length_a   1.000
_cell.length_b   1.000
_cell.length_c   1.000
_cell.angle_alpha   90.00
_cell.angle_beta   90.00
_cell.angle_gamma   90.00
#
_symmetry.space_group_name_H-M   'P 1'
#
loop_
_entity.id
_entity.type
_entity.pdbx_description
1 polymer ?
#
loop_
_entity_poly.entity_id
_entity_poly.type
_entity_poly.pdbx_seq_one_letter_code
_entity_poly.pdbx_strand_id
1 'polypeptide(L)'
;LGVIFADLIHHYLFNAITVATALVIGGVIMLWAERREHAVRTETVDDMTWTDALKIGLVQCLAMIPGTSRSGSTIIGGLLFGLSRKAATEFSFFLAMPTMVG
;
A
#
# COMPACT_ATOMS: atom_id res chain seq x y z
N LEU A 1 -5.32 14.16 -1.18
CA LEU A 1 -4.90 13.64 -2.50
C LEU A 1 -6.07 12.98 -3.24
N GLY A 2 -6.70 11.94 -2.68
CA GLY A 2 -7.82 11.25 -3.33
C GLY A 2 -8.96 12.17 -3.81
N VAL A 3 -9.41 13.10 -2.97
CA VAL A 3 -10.49 14.06 -3.32
C VAL A 3 -10.05 15.08 -4.38
N ILE A 4 -8.77 15.46 -4.42
CA ILE A 4 -8.26 16.53 -5.29
C ILE A 4 -7.95 16.02 -6.70
N PHE A 5 -7.52 14.75 -6.82
CA PHE A 5 -7.08 14.14 -8.09
C PHE A 5 -8.08 13.13 -8.67
N ALA A 6 -9.25 12.94 -8.05
CA ALA A 6 -10.24 11.93 -8.46
C ALA A 6 -10.62 12.04 -9.94
N ASP A 7 -10.91 13.24 -10.44
CA ASP A 7 -11.38 13.45 -11.81
C ASP A 7 -10.30 13.16 -12.86
N LEU A 8 -9.05 13.53 -12.57
CA LEU A 8 -7.92 13.29 -13.46
C LEU A 8 -7.59 11.80 -13.56
N ILE A 9 -7.70 11.10 -12.43
CA ILE A 9 -7.48 9.66 -12.34
C ILE A 9 -8.57 8.90 -13.11
N HIS A 10 -9.84 9.28 -12.93
CA HIS A 10 -10.95 8.66 -13.67
C HIS A 10 -10.83 8.89 -15.18
N HIS A 11 -10.42 10.08 -15.62
CA HIS A 11 -10.36 10.40 -17.05
C HIS A 11 -9.24 9.67 -17.81
N TYR A 12 -8.06 9.52 -17.22
CA TYR A 12 -6.89 8.97 -17.92
C TYR A 12 -6.57 7.50 -17.58
N LEU A 13 -6.92 7.03 -16.38
CA LEU A 13 -6.45 5.74 -15.87
C LEU A 13 -7.56 4.70 -15.73
N PHE A 14 -8.83 5.07 -15.90
CA PHE A 14 -9.96 4.15 -15.75
C PHE A 14 -10.30 3.41 -17.05
N ASN A 15 -9.35 2.61 -17.53
CA ASN A 15 -9.57 1.65 -18.61
C ASN A 15 -9.12 0.25 -18.20
N ALA A 16 -9.71 -0.78 -18.81
CA ALA A 16 -9.47 -2.18 -18.44
C ALA A 16 -7.99 -2.59 -18.56
N ILE A 17 -7.27 -2.03 -19.53
CA ILE A 17 -5.84 -2.32 -19.76
C ILE A 17 -5.00 -1.78 -18.60
N THR A 18 -5.20 -0.52 -18.21
CA THR A 18 -4.49 0.10 -17.08
C THR A 18 -4.72 -0.66 -15.78
N VAL A 19 -5.96 -1.05 -15.50
CA VAL A 19 -6.30 -1.83 -14.29
C VAL A 19 -5.64 -3.21 -14.32
N ALA A 20 -5.71 -3.92 -15.45
CA ALA A 20 -5.09 -5.23 -15.60
C ALA A 20 -3.57 -5.18 -15.47
N THR A 21 -2.92 -4.20 -16.10
CA THR A 21 -1.48 -3.98 -16.00
C THR A 21 -1.07 -3.62 -14.58
N ALA A 22 -1.80 -2.75 -13.90
CA ALA A 22 -1.53 -2.39 -12.50
C ALA A 22 -1.66 -3.59 -11.55
N LEU A 23 -2.64 -4.48 -11.77
CA LEU A 23 -2.79 -5.73 -11.01
C LEU A 23 -1.61 -6.67 -11.22
N VAL A 24 -1.20 -6.89 -12.46
CA VAL A 24 -0.05 -7.75 -12.79
C VAL A 24 1.24 -7.19 -12.18
N ILE A 25 1.51 -5.91 -12.38
CA ILE A 25 2.70 -5.24 -11.83
C ILE A 25 2.66 -5.29 -10.31
N GLY A 26 1.53 -4.95 -9.69
CA GLY A 26 1.34 -5.00 -8.24
C GLY A 26 1.60 -6.39 -7.67
N GLY A 27 1.10 -7.45 -8.32
CA GLY A 27 1.35 -8.84 -7.93
C GLY A 27 2.82 -9.23 -8.04
N VAL A 28 3.51 -8.83 -9.12
CA VAL A 28 4.95 -9.09 -9.29
C VAL A 28 5.77 -8.37 -8.22
N ILE A 29 5.46 -7.09 -7.93
CA ILE A 29 6.12 -6.33 -6.88
C ILE A 29 5.89 -6.98 -5.52
N MET A 30 4.68 -7.47 -5.24
CA MET A 30 4.37 -8.16 -3.99
C MET A 30 5.19 -9.43 -3.81
N LEU A 31 5.29 -10.26 -4.85
CA LEU A 31 6.10 -11.49 -4.82
C LEU A 31 7.60 -11.18 -4.62
N TRP A 32 8.11 -10.16 -5.29
CA TRP A 32 9.48 -9.70 -5.11
C TRP A 32 9.72 -9.17 -3.68
N ALA A 33 8.80 -8.32 -3.20
CA ALA A 33 8.83 -7.78 -1.85
C ALA A 33 8.66 -8.86 -0.79
N GLU A 34 8.10 -10.03 -1.09
CA GLU A 34 8.00 -11.15 -0.16
C GLU A 34 9.27 -12.02 -0.13
N ARG A 35 9.94 -12.17 -1.28
CA ARG A 35 11.10 -13.05 -1.44
C ARG A 35 12.44 -12.43 -1.06
N ARG A 36 12.53 -11.11 -1.01
CA ARG A 36 13.76 -10.44 -0.55
C ARG A 36 13.99 -10.70 0.94
N GLU A 37 15.25 -10.70 1.36
CA GLU A 37 15.56 -10.63 2.79
C GLU A 37 15.23 -9.23 3.32
N HIS A 38 14.62 -9.19 4.50
CA HIS A 38 14.22 -7.95 5.17
C HIS A 38 14.94 -7.85 6.51
N ALA A 39 15.57 -6.71 6.75
CA ALA A 39 15.94 -6.33 8.10
C ALA A 39 14.66 -5.86 8.82
N VAL A 40 14.07 -6.75 9.62
CA VAL A 40 12.89 -6.41 10.42
C VAL A 40 13.34 -5.58 11.62
N ARG A 41 12.85 -4.35 11.69
CA ARG A 41 13.04 -3.41 12.80
C ARG A 41 11.82 -3.39 13.73
N THR A 42 10.64 -3.60 13.16
CA THR A 42 9.35 -3.46 13.84
C THR A 42 8.61 -4.78 13.74
N GLU A 43 8.64 -5.57 14.81
CA GLU A 43 8.05 -6.92 14.83
C GLU A 43 6.54 -6.90 15.00
N THR A 44 6.02 -5.97 15.80
CA THR A 44 4.58 -5.82 16.07
C THR A 44 4.08 -4.42 15.70
N VAL A 45 2.76 -4.27 15.53
CA VAL A 45 2.16 -2.95 15.25
C VAL A 45 2.41 -1.96 16.39
N ASP A 46 2.44 -2.44 17.63
CA ASP A 46 2.65 -1.60 18.81
C ASP A 46 4.06 -0.99 18.87
N ASP A 47 5.04 -1.62 18.19
CA ASP A 47 6.41 -1.12 18.05
C ASP A 47 6.56 -0.06 16.94
N MET A 48 5.48 0.27 16.22
CA MET A 48 5.53 1.24 15.13
C MET A 48 5.75 2.66 15.66
N THR A 49 6.65 3.38 15.01
CA THR A 49 6.79 4.81 15.26
C THR A 49 5.81 5.60 14.39
N TRP A 50 5.48 6.82 14.80
CA TRP A 50 4.67 7.74 13.99
C TRP A 50 5.27 7.97 12.59
N THR A 51 6.60 7.88 12.46
CA THR A 51 7.28 8.02 11.17
C THR A 51 7.00 6.86 10.23
N ASP A 52 6.79 5.64 10.75
CA ASP A 52 6.43 4.47 9.96
C ASP A 52 5.01 4.60 9.42
N ALA A 53 4.08 5.02 10.29
CA ALA A 53 2.70 5.29 9.90
C ALA A 53 2.62 6.36 8.79
N LEU A 54 3.39 7.45 8.91
CA LEU A 54 3.45 8.49 7.88
C LEU A 54 4.02 7.97 6.55
N LYS A 55 5.13 7.23 6.59
CA LYS A 55 5.73 6.63 5.38
C LYS A 55 4.77 5.68 4.68
N ILE A 56 4.07 4.82 5.42
CA ILE A 56 3.07 3.89 4.86
C ILE A 56 1.89 4.67 4.26
N GLY A 57 1.42 5.74 4.93
CA GLY A 57 0.38 6.62 4.39
C GLY A 57 0.77 7.31 3.08
N LEU A 58 2.03 7.74 2.95
CA LEU A 58 2.56 8.28 1.70
C LEU A 58 2.60 7.23 0.59
N VAL A 59 3.01 5.99 0.90
CA VAL A 59 2.98 4.88 -0.06
C VAL A 59 1.55 4.51 -0.45
N GLN A 60 0.59 4.60 0.48
CA GLN A 60 -0.83 4.37 0.18
C GLN A 60 -1.37 5.34 -0.88
N CYS A 61 -0.78 6.53 -1.01
CA CYS A 61 -1.18 7.45 -2.07
C CYS A 61 -0.91 6.89 -3.48
N LEU A 62 0.03 5.96 -3.63
CA LEU A 62 0.24 5.24 -4.90
C LEU A 62 -0.96 4.34 -5.26
N ALA A 63 -1.73 3.89 -4.27
CA ALA A 63 -2.94 3.11 -4.49
C ALA A 63 -4.11 3.92 -5.08
N MET A 64 -3.94 5.23 -5.28
CA MET A 64 -4.89 6.03 -6.05
C MET A 64 -4.86 5.67 -7.55
N ILE A 65 -3.82 4.98 -8.04
CA ILE A 65 -3.78 4.48 -9.42
C ILE A 65 -4.78 3.32 -9.57
N PRO A 66 -5.78 3.41 -10.48
CA PRO A 66 -6.77 2.36 -10.70
C PRO A 66 -6.12 1.01 -10.99
N GLY A 67 -6.57 -0.03 -10.28
CA GLY A 67 -6.01 -1.38 -10.34
C GLY A 67 -4.83 -1.63 -9.41
N THR A 68 -4.29 -0.60 -8.75
CA THR A 68 -3.31 -0.79 -7.67
C THR A 68 -4.05 -1.21 -6.40
N SER A 69 -3.58 -2.27 -5.75
CA SER A 69 -4.18 -2.74 -4.50
C SER A 69 -3.75 -1.87 -3.33
N ARG A 70 -4.72 -1.23 -2.63
CA ARG A 70 -4.44 -0.45 -1.41
C ARG A 70 -3.69 -1.27 -0.37
N SER A 71 -4.22 -2.44 -0.02
CA SER A 71 -3.58 -3.34 0.95
C SER A 71 -2.22 -3.82 0.45
N GLY A 72 -2.08 -4.06 -0.85
CA GLY A 72 -0.79 -4.38 -1.47
C GLY A 72 0.23 -3.27 -1.25
N SER A 73 -0.10 -2.02 -1.59
CA SER A 73 0.79 -0.87 -1.44
C SER A 73 1.22 -0.64 -0.01
N THR A 74 0.31 -0.73 0.96
CA THR A 74 0.61 -0.54 2.39
C THR A 74 1.43 -1.68 2.98
N ILE A 75 1.13 -2.93 2.63
CA ILE A 75 1.89 -4.11 3.08
C ILE A 75 3.30 -4.08 2.49
N ILE A 76 3.43 -3.87 1.18
CA ILE A 76 4.73 -3.76 0.51
C ILE A 76 5.53 -2.60 1.10
N GLY A 77 4.91 -1.43 1.28
CA GLY A 77 5.55 -0.29 1.94
C GLY A 77 6.04 -0.63 3.35
N GLY A 78 5.22 -1.31 4.15
CA GLY A 78 5.60 -1.78 5.49
C GLY A 78 6.82 -2.69 5.46
N LEU A 79 6.82 -3.71 4.61
CA LEU A 79 7.95 -4.62 4.43
C LEU A 79 9.23 -3.86 4.02
N LEU A 80 9.12 -2.92 3.09
CA LEU A 80 10.24 -2.10 2.62
C LEU A 80 10.80 -1.16 3.70
N PHE A 81 9.97 -0.71 4.64
CA PHE A 81 10.37 0.14 5.75
C PHE A 81 10.78 -0.63 7.02
N GLY A 82 10.85 -1.96 6.93
CA GLY A 82 11.36 -2.81 8.01
C GLY A 82 10.30 -3.25 9.02
N LEU A 83 9.03 -3.24 8.65
CA LEU A 83 7.99 -3.92 9.43
C LEU A 83 8.01 -5.41 9.11
N SER A 84 7.69 -6.23 10.11
CA SER A 84 7.37 -7.63 9.89
C SER A 84 6.12 -7.74 9.01
N ARG A 85 5.97 -8.88 8.34
CA ARG A 85 4.74 -9.18 7.56
C ARG A 85 3.49 -9.03 8.40
N LYS A 86 3.54 -9.49 9.66
CA LYS A 86 2.42 -9.44 10.58
C LYS A 86 2.05 -7.98 10.90
N ALA A 87 3.04 -7.18 11.32
CA ALA A 87 2.84 -5.78 11.63
C ALA A 87 2.33 -4.98 10.42
N ALA A 88 2.93 -5.17 9.24
CA ALA A 88 2.51 -4.48 8.03
C ALA A 88 1.06 -4.83 7.64
N THR A 89 0.65 -6.09 7.81
CA THR A 89 -0.70 -6.56 7.49
C THR A 89 -1.74 -6.03 8.48
N GLU A 90 -1.47 -6.13 9.78
CA GLU A 90 -2.34 -5.62 10.84
C GLU A 90 -2.52 -4.09 10.73
N PHE A 91 -1.42 -3.35 10.54
CA PHE A 91 -1.49 -1.90 10.33
C PHE A 91 -2.27 -1.54 9.04
N SER A 92 -2.07 -2.30 7.96
CA SER A 92 -2.84 -2.09 6.73
C SER A 92 -4.35 -2.28 6.93
N PHE A 93 -4.77 -3.21 7.80
CA PHE A 93 -6.19 -3.39 8.12
C PHE A 93 -6.72 -2.25 9.00
N PHE A 94 -5.93 -1.80 9.98
CA PHE A 94 -6.29 -0.63 10.78
C PHE A 94 -6.42 0.64 9.95
N LEU A 95 -5.50 0.87 9.02
CA LEU A 95 -5.54 2.00 8.11
C LEU A 95 -6.72 1.91 7.12
N ALA A 96 -7.11 0.68 6.73
CA ALA A 96 -8.24 0.46 5.84
C ALA A 96 -9.58 0.88 6.47
N MET A 97 -9.80 0.64 7.76
CA MET A 97 -11.07 0.94 8.43
C MET A 97 -11.58 2.38 8.21
N PRO A 98 -10.84 3.45 8.57
CA PRO A 98 -11.32 4.82 8.36
C PRO A 98 -11.43 5.18 6.88
N THR A 99 -10.59 4.58 6.00
CA THR A 99 -10.62 4.89 4.56
C THR A 99 -11.77 4.22 3.79
N MET A 100 -12.44 3.21 4.36
CA MET A 100 -13.61 2.55 3.74
C MET A 100 -14.94 3.08 4.25
N VAL A 101 -14.92 3.79 5.38
CA VAL A 101 -16.13 4.35 6.01
C VAL A 101 -16.50 5.73 5.43
N GLY A 102 -15.59 6.40 4.73
CA GLY A 102 -15.83 7.64 3.99
C GLY A 102 -16.06 7.42 2.51
#